data_AF-A0A0A3XJT2-F1
#
_entry.id   AF-A0A0A3XJT2-F1
#
_cell.length_a   1.000
_cell.length_b   1.000
_cell.length_c   1.000
_cell.angle_alpha   90.00
_cell.angle_beta   90.00
_cell.angle_gamma   90.00
#
_symmetry.space_group_name_H-M   'P 1'
#
loop_
_entity.id
_entity.type
_entity.pdbx_description
1 polymer ?
#
loop_
_entity_poly.entity_id
_entity_poly.type
_entity_poly.pdbx_seq_one_letter_code
_entity_poly.pdbx_strand_id
1 'polypeptide(L)'
;MTSNSTINKPFSIEKRRVYEAYKAVKSNRGAAGVDGQTFEMFEKDLAGNLYKIWNRMSSGTYFPPPVLAVSIPKKTGGERTLGVPTISDRIAQMVVKQMIEPELESIFLPDSYGY
;
A
#
# COMPACT_ATOMS: atom_id res chain seq x y z
N MET A 1 -14.54 13.09 26.76
CA MET A 1 -15.66 13.56 25.92
C MET A 1 -15.14 13.58 24.48
N THR A 2 -15.50 12.75 23.53
CA THR A 2 -16.60 11.81 23.31
C THR A 2 -16.05 10.58 22.59
N SER A 3 -16.26 9.39 23.14
CA SER A 3 -16.00 8.11 22.47
C SER A 3 -17.04 7.92 21.37
N ASN A 4 -16.69 8.23 20.13
CA ASN A 4 -17.51 7.89 18.98
C ASN A 4 -17.21 6.45 18.55
N SER A 5 -17.93 5.52 19.16
CA SER A 5 -18.07 4.16 18.64
C SER A 5 -18.88 4.20 17.36
N THR A 6 -18.23 4.15 16.19
CA THR A 6 -18.85 3.76 14.92
C THR A 6 -17.82 3.07 14.04
N ILE A 7 -17.58 1.79 14.29
CA ILE A 7 -17.79 0.61 13.41
C ILE A 7 -17.06 -0.55 14.12
N ASN A 8 -17.76 -1.66 14.40
CA ASN A 8 -17.23 -2.87 15.02
C ASN A 8 -16.22 -3.57 14.10
N LYS A 9 -15.00 -3.02 14.02
CA LYS A 9 -13.90 -3.56 13.21
C LYS A 9 -12.71 -3.90 14.09
N PRO A 10 -12.05 -5.05 13.87
CA PRO A 10 -10.91 -5.48 14.67
C PRO A 10 -9.70 -4.54 14.55
N PHE A 11 -9.54 -3.82 13.44
CA PHE A 11 -8.42 -2.89 13.24
C PHE A 11 -8.89 -1.45 13.08
N SER A 12 -8.34 -0.55 13.91
CA SER A 12 -8.63 0.88 13.88
C SER A 12 -7.85 1.59 12.76
N ILE A 13 -8.42 1.56 11.55
CA ILE A 13 -7.87 2.25 10.37
C ILE A 13 -8.88 3.29 9.90
N GLU A 14 -8.49 4.57 9.89
CA GLU A 14 -9.31 5.65 9.35
C GLU A 14 -9.34 5.59 7.81
N LYS A 15 -10.50 5.88 7.20
CA LYS A 15 -10.60 6.04 5.73
C LYS A 15 -9.63 7.09 5.18
N ARG A 16 -9.40 8.16 5.94
CA ARG A 16 -8.44 9.23 5.59
C ARG A 16 -7.03 8.69 5.42
N ARG A 17 -6.58 7.75 6.26
CA ARG A 17 -5.25 7.13 6.12
C ARG A 17 -5.10 6.39 4.80
N VAL A 18 -6.13 5.66 4.37
CA VAL A 18 -6.13 4.96 3.07
C VAL A 18 -6.06 5.95 1.90
N TYR A 19 -6.72 7.11 2.02
CA TYR A 19 -6.63 8.17 1.01
C TYR A 19 -5.24 8.83 0.96
N GLU A 20 -4.62 9.12 2.11
CA GLU A 20 -3.25 9.65 2.18
C GLU A 20 -2.23 8.66 1.62
N ALA A 21 -2.37 7.37 1.94
CA ALA A 21 -1.56 6.30 1.37
C ALA A 21 -1.71 6.21 -0.16
N TYR A 22 -2.92 6.35 -0.69
CA TYR A 22 -3.15 6.43 -2.13
C TYR A 22 -2.39 7.60 -2.78
N LYS A 23 -2.44 8.80 -2.20
CA LYS A 23 -1.71 9.96 -2.74
C LYS A 23 -0.20 9.69 -2.79
N ALA A 24 0.36 9.13 -1.73
CA ALA A 24 1.79 8.77 -1.66
C ALA A 24 2.17 7.68 -2.68
N VAL A 25 1.32 6.66 -2.87
CA VAL A 25 1.56 5.61 -3.87
C VAL A 25 1.44 6.17 -5.30
N LYS A 26 0.49 7.07 -5.56
CA LYS A 26 0.34 7.73 -6.85
C LYS A 26 1.54 8.60 -7.20
N SER A 27 2.11 9.35 -6.24
CA SER A 27 3.31 10.16 -6.50
C SER A 27 4.53 9.31 -6.87
N ASN A 28 4.63 8.09 -6.34
CA ASN A 28 5.71 7.15 -6.67
C ASN A 28 5.59 6.54 -8.07
N ARG A 29 4.42 6.69 -8.72
CA ARG A 29 4.08 6.07 -10.01
C ARG A 29 4.28 4.54 -9.95
N GLY A 30 4.47 3.90 -11.09
CA GLY A 30 4.78 2.47 -11.18
C GLY A 30 3.82 1.70 -12.07
N ALA A 31 4.27 0.52 -12.51
CA ALA A 31 3.51 -0.33 -13.40
C ALA A 31 2.30 -0.98 -12.69
N ALA A 32 1.38 -1.49 -13.50
CA ALA A 32 0.30 -2.34 -13.02
C ALA A 32 0.87 -3.66 -12.44
N GLY A 33 0.14 -4.23 -11.48
CA GLY A 33 0.48 -5.55 -10.92
C GLY A 33 -0.11 -6.68 -11.76
N VAL A 34 -0.29 -7.85 -11.14
CA VAL A 34 -0.81 -9.05 -11.81
C VAL A 34 -2.24 -8.88 -12.35
N ASP A 35 -3.00 -7.93 -11.81
CA ASP A 35 -4.36 -7.59 -12.23
C ASP A 35 -4.42 -6.64 -13.44
N GLY A 36 -3.28 -6.14 -13.92
CA GLY A 36 -3.22 -5.22 -15.07
C GLY A 36 -3.86 -3.85 -14.83
N GLN A 37 -4.30 -3.53 -13.61
CA GLN A 37 -4.99 -2.29 -13.32
C GLN A 37 -3.99 -1.12 -13.26
N THR A 38 -4.17 -0.12 -14.13
CA THR A 38 -3.42 1.15 -14.09
C THR A 38 -4.07 2.16 -13.15
N PHE A 39 -3.38 3.26 -12.84
CA PHE A 39 -3.97 4.33 -12.01
C PHE A 39 -5.19 4.96 -12.67
N GLU A 40 -5.15 5.14 -13.99
CA GLU A 40 -6.27 5.67 -14.77
C GLU A 40 -7.49 4.77 -14.65
N MET A 41 -7.30 3.44 -14.66
CA MET A 41 -8.39 2.48 -14.45
C MET A 41 -8.87 2.46 -12.99
N PHE A 42 -7.95 2.52 -12.04
CA PHE A 42 -8.25 2.55 -10.60
C PHE A 42 -9.08 3.79 -10.24
N GLU A 43 -8.78 4.94 -10.85
CA GLU A 43 -9.40 6.22 -10.55
C GLU A 43 -10.81 6.41 -11.15
N LYS A 44 -11.22 5.56 -12.10
CA LYS A 44 -12.60 5.55 -12.61
C LYS A 44 -13.64 5.35 -11.51
N ASP A 45 -13.30 4.60 -10.47
CA ASP A 45 -14.08 4.46 -9.24
C ASP A 45 -13.15 4.59 -8.03
N LEU A 46 -12.51 5.77 -7.90
CA LEU A 46 -11.56 6.00 -6.81
C LEU A 46 -12.19 5.77 -5.43
N ALA A 47 -13.38 6.32 -5.19
CA ALA A 47 -14.05 6.21 -3.90
C ALA A 47 -14.41 4.76 -3.55
N GLY A 48 -14.98 4.00 -4.49
CA GLY A 48 -15.32 2.60 -4.28
C GLY A 48 -14.09 1.71 -4.12
N ASN A 49 -13.02 1.95 -4.87
CA ASN A 49 -11.78 1.19 -4.74
C ASN A 49 -11.07 1.46 -3.40
N LEU A 50 -10.98 2.73 -2.96
CA LEU A 50 -10.44 3.05 -1.63
C LEU A 50 -11.32 2.49 -0.50
N TYR A 51 -12.64 2.50 -0.67
CA TYR A 51 -13.55 1.89 0.29
C TYR A 51 -13.32 0.38 0.42
N LYS A 52 -13.13 -0.35 -0.68
CA LYS A 52 -12.83 -1.79 -0.65
C LYS A 52 -11.55 -2.09 0.12
N ILE A 53 -10.48 -1.32 -0.11
CA ILE A 53 -9.20 -1.46 0.59
C ILE A 53 -9.40 -1.20 2.08
N TRP A 54 -9.93 -0.02 2.44
CA TRP A 54 -10.22 0.33 3.82
C TRP A 54 -11.06 -0.75 4.49
N ASN A 55 -12.12 -1.21 3.82
CA ASN A 55 -13.08 -2.12 4.40
C ASN A 55 -12.42 -3.43 4.81
N ARG A 56 -11.66 -4.04 3.89
CA ARG A 56 -10.96 -5.31 4.07
C ARG A 56 -9.81 -5.22 5.07
N MET A 57 -9.01 -4.14 5.02
CA MET A 57 -7.92 -3.94 5.98
C MET A 57 -8.46 -3.80 7.40
N SER A 58 -9.45 -2.92 7.59
CA SER A 58 -10.02 -2.69 8.92
C SER A 58 -10.78 -3.90 9.47
N SER A 59 -11.37 -4.74 8.60
CA SER A 59 -12.05 -5.98 9.02
C SER A 59 -11.12 -7.19 9.22
N GLY A 60 -9.83 -7.09 8.88
CA GLY A 60 -8.91 -8.23 8.94
C GLY A 60 -9.09 -9.26 7.84
N THR A 61 -9.80 -8.91 6.77
CA THR A 61 -10.10 -9.81 5.64
C THR A 61 -9.36 -9.40 4.36
N TYR A 62 -8.34 -8.55 4.49
CA TYR A 62 -7.47 -8.20 3.38
C TYR A 62 -6.56 -9.39 3.04
N PHE A 63 -6.75 -9.94 1.84
CA PHE A 63 -5.89 -10.98 1.29
C PHE A 63 -5.19 -10.43 0.05
N PRO A 64 -3.87 -10.21 0.08
CA PRO A 64 -3.15 -9.61 -1.03
C PRO A 64 -3.10 -10.58 -2.22
N PRO A 65 -3.21 -10.08 -3.46
CA PRO A 65 -2.91 -10.88 -4.64
C PRO A 65 -1.40 -11.17 -4.73
N PRO A 66 -0.97 -12.17 -5.51
CA PRO A 66 0.44 -12.39 -5.78
C PRO A 66 1.06 -11.18 -6.49
N VAL A 67 2.34 -10.93 -6.25
CA VAL A 67 3.10 -9.89 -6.98
C VAL A 67 3.42 -10.37 -8.41
N LEU A 68 3.42 -9.44 -9.36
CA LEU A 68 3.83 -9.72 -10.74
C LEU A 68 5.36 -9.76 -10.84
N ALA A 69 5.91 -10.88 -11.32
CA ALA A 69 7.34 -10.99 -11.61
C ALA A 69 7.67 -10.30 -12.94
N VAL A 70 8.52 -9.28 -12.90
CA VAL A 70 8.98 -8.53 -14.08
C VAL A 70 10.50 -8.62 -14.17
N SER A 71 11.03 -9.21 -15.24
CA SER A 71 12.47 -9.24 -15.48
C SER A 71 12.94 -7.94 -16.12
N ILE A 72 13.97 -7.30 -15.55
CA ILE A 72 14.62 -6.11 -16.11
C ILE A 72 16.14 -6.30 -16.21
N PRO A 73 16.79 -5.73 -17.23
CA PRO A 73 18.23 -5.85 -17.38
C PRO A 73 18.97 -5.07 -16.29
N LYS A 74 20.06 -5.64 -15.78
CA LYS A 74 21.01 -4.93 -14.91
C LYS A 74 21.97 -4.11 -15.76
N LYS A 75 22.43 -2.97 -15.22
CA LYS A 75 23.44 -2.12 -15.87
C LYS A 75 24.76 -2.87 -16.15
N THR A 76 25.11 -3.83 -15.31
CA THR A 76 26.37 -4.60 -15.35
C THR A 76 26.25 -5.94 -16.06
N GLY A 77 25.12 -6.21 -16.73
CA GLY A 77 24.82 -7.51 -17.35
C GLY A 77 23.98 -8.44 -16.46
N GLY A 78 23.25 -9.34 -17.11
CA GLY A 78 22.26 -10.22 -16.48
C GLY A 78 20.92 -9.55 -16.19
N GLU A 79 20.03 -10.29 -15.53
CA GLU A 79 18.66 -9.85 -15.23
C GLU A 79 18.42 -9.68 -13.71
N ARG A 80 17.47 -8.81 -13.38
CA ARG A 80 16.89 -8.64 -12.04
C ARG A 80 15.39 -8.82 -12.16
N THR A 81 14.84 -9.78 -11.44
CA THR A 81 13.40 -9.92 -11.27
C THR A 81 12.91 -8.93 -10.22
N LEU A 82 11.92 -8.11 -10.57
CA LEU A 82 11.16 -7.27 -9.65
C LEU A 82 9.82 -7.93 -9.34
N GLY A 83 9.35 -7.79 -8.11
CA GLY A 83 7.97 -8.08 -7.73
C GLY A 83 7.15 -6.79 -7.75
N VAL A 84 6.15 -6.69 -8.62
CA VAL A 84 5.28 -5.52 -8.75
C VAL A 84 3.91 -5.86 -8.13
N PRO A 85 3.57 -5.31 -6.94
CA PRO A 85 2.25 -5.49 -6.35
C PRO A 85 1.18 -4.74 -7.15
N THR A 86 -0.09 -5.10 -6.97
CA THR A 86 -1.21 -4.34 -7.53
C THR A 86 -1.32 -2.95 -6.90
N ILE A 87 -2.02 -2.01 -7.53
CA ILE A 87 -2.22 -0.67 -6.95
C ILE A 87 -2.90 -0.77 -5.58
N SER A 88 -3.92 -1.63 -5.47
CA SER A 88 -4.62 -1.86 -4.20
C SER A 88 -3.70 -2.36 -3.10
N ASP A 89 -2.73 -3.22 -3.44
CA ASP A 89 -1.78 -3.79 -2.49
C ASP A 89 -0.70 -2.79 -2.10
N ARG A 90 -0.19 -2.00 -3.04
CA ARG A 90 0.74 -0.89 -2.73
C ARG A 90 0.11 0.13 -1.77
N ILE A 91 -1.18 0.44 -1.95
CA ILE A 91 -1.91 1.33 -1.02
C ILE A 91 -2.02 0.68 0.36
N ALA A 92 -2.37 -0.60 0.45
CA ALA A 92 -2.46 -1.30 1.72
C ALA A 92 -1.10 -1.37 2.45
N GLN A 93 -0.02 -1.69 1.73
CA GLN A 93 1.35 -1.67 2.27
C GLN A 93 1.75 -0.28 2.74
N MET A 94 1.39 0.77 2.00
CA MET A 94 1.67 2.16 2.38
C MET A 94 0.89 2.58 3.64
N VAL A 95 -0.34 2.12 3.83
CA VAL A 95 -1.08 2.34 5.08
C VAL A 95 -0.33 1.73 6.25
N VAL A 96 0.11 0.47 6.13
CA VAL A 96 0.89 -0.21 7.17
C VAL A 96 2.18 0.55 7.45
N LYS A 97 2.94 0.86 6.40
CA LYS A 97 4.19 1.63 6.49
C LYS A 97 4.01 2.92 7.28
N GLN A 98 3.05 3.77 6.89
CA GLN A 98 2.79 5.06 7.56
C GLN A 98 2.35 4.92 9.03
N MET A 99 1.84 3.76 9.43
CA MET A 99 1.45 3.51 10.82
C MET A 99 2.61 3.03 11.68
N ILE A 100 3.50 2.18 11.14
CA ILE A 100 4.57 1.55 11.93
C ILE A 100 5.91 2.30 11.84
N GLU A 101 6.19 2.97 10.72
CA GLU A 101 7.49 3.62 10.46
C GLU A 101 7.87 4.65 11.53
N PRO A 102 6.98 5.52 12.03
CA PRO A 102 7.36 6.49 13.08
C PRO A 102 7.87 5.85 14.37
N GLU A 103 7.34 4.68 14.73
CA GLU A 103 7.79 3.94 15.91
C GLU A 103 9.11 3.21 15.61
N LEU A 104 9.21 2.57 14.44
CA LEU A 104 10.41 1.85 14.01
C LEU A 104 11.63 2.77 13.86
N GLU A 105 11.44 3.98 13.34
CA GLU A 105 12.52 4.94 13.11
C GLU A 105 13.29 5.26 14.40
N SER A 106 12.60 5.29 15.54
CA SER A 106 13.21 5.53 16.85
C SER A 106 14.08 4.37 17.37
N ILE A 107 13.96 3.19 16.77
CA ILE A 107 14.64 1.96 17.18
C ILE A 107 15.90 1.73 16.34
N PHE A 108 15.94 2.25 15.10
CA PHE A 108 17.07 2.04 14.21
C PHE A 108 18.35 2.72 14.72
N LEU A 109 19.49 2.11 14.36
CA LEU A 109 20.80 2.68 14.68
C LEU A 109 21.04 3.95 13.85
N PRO A 110 21.76 4.96 14.40
CA PRO A 110 22.07 6.19 13.67
C PRO A 110 22.84 5.99 12.36
N ASP A 111 23.51 4.85 12.18
CA ASP A 111 24.28 4.46 11.00
C ASP A 111 23.55 3.46 10.09
N SER A 112 22.24 3.29 10.28
CA SER A 112 21.36 2.57 9.35
C SER A 112 20.81 3.52 8.27
N TYR A 113 21.32 3.39 7.04
CA TYR A 113 20.91 4.25 5.90
C TYR A 113 20.03 3.53 4.87
N GLY A 114 19.77 2.24 5.08
CA GLY A 114 18.89 1.44 4.23
C GLY A 114 17.42 1.70 4.57
N TYR A 115 16.59 1.75 3.53
CA TYR A 115 15.15 2.05 3.54
C TYR A 115 14.36 1.57 4.75
#